data_AF-A0A7S0T8A1-F1
#
_entry.id   AF-A0A7S0T8A1-F1
#
_cell.length_a   1.000
_cell.length_b   1.000
_cell.length_c   1.000
_cell.angle_alpha   90.00
_cell.angle_beta   90.00
_cell.angle_gamma   90.00
#
_symmetry.space_group_name_H-M   'P 1'
#
loop_
_entity.id
_entity.type
_entity.pdbx_description
1 polymer ?
#
loop_
_entity_poly.entity_id
_entity_poly.type
_entity_poly.pdbx_seq_one_letter_code
_entity_poly.pdbx_strand_id
1 'polypeptide(L)'
;AYAIESLCHTADKHAVADEVWRVLKKGGRFGGYDWCVLDAYDAEDRAHVDVMRRIEKGNGLPPVQHGSALVDALRARGFQVEDWFDYMDEDGADAWWQPFMGGE
;
A
#
# COMPACT_ATOMS: atom_id res chain seq x y z
N ALA A 1 -6.32 -13.96 -2.73
CA ALA A 1 -4.88 -13.73 -2.55
C ALA A 1 -4.71 -12.56 -1.59
N TYR A 2 -3.60 -12.45 -0.87
CA TYR A 2 -3.33 -11.29 -0.02
C TYR A 2 -1.84 -10.97 -0.02
N ALA A 3 -1.51 -9.70 0.26
CA ALA A 3 -0.15 -9.23 0.46
C ALA A 3 -0.13 -8.25 1.64
N ILE A 4 0.79 -8.46 2.59
CA ILE A 4 0.91 -7.64 3.80
C ILE A 4 2.38 -7.22 3.88
N GLU A 5 2.64 -5.92 3.82
CA GLU A 5 3.96 -5.30 3.91
C GLU A 5 5.01 -5.95 2.99
N SER A 6 4.62 -6.32 1.77
CA SER A 6 5.50 -7.06 0.86
C SER A 6 5.60 -6.46 -0.54
N LEU A 7 4.59 -5.73 -1.00
CA LEU A 7 4.61 -5.09 -2.31
C LEU A 7 5.42 -3.79 -2.28
N CYS A 8 5.70 -3.19 -1.12
CA CYS A 8 6.64 -2.07 -1.00
C CYS A 8 8.04 -2.41 -1.54
N HIS A 9 8.44 -3.69 -1.54
CA HIS A 9 9.72 -4.15 -2.07
C HIS A 9 9.82 -4.18 -3.60
N THR A 10 8.73 -3.91 -4.32
CA THR A 10 8.75 -3.79 -5.78
C THR A 10 8.36 -2.39 -6.24
N ALA A 11 9.12 -1.86 -7.19
CA ALA A 11 8.78 -0.63 -7.91
C ALA A 11 7.77 -0.88 -9.04
N ASP A 12 7.61 -2.12 -9.51
CA ASP A 12 6.70 -2.45 -10.60
C ASP A 12 5.37 -2.98 -10.06
N LYS A 13 4.40 -2.09 -9.87
CA LYS A 13 3.05 -2.45 -9.41
C LYS A 13 2.21 -3.11 -10.50
N HIS A 14 2.54 -2.87 -11.78
CA HIS A 14 1.84 -3.51 -12.90
C HIS A 14 2.19 -5.00 -12.97
N ALA A 15 3.47 -5.36 -12.82
CA ALA A 15 3.89 -6.75 -12.74
C ALA A 15 3.20 -7.51 -11.58
N VAL A 16 3.02 -6.84 -10.43
CA VAL A 16 2.22 -7.41 -9.32
C VAL A 16 0.78 -7.64 -9.76
N ALA A 17 0.12 -6.63 -10.32
CA ALA A 17 -1.27 -6.76 -10.76
C ALA A 17 -1.44 -7.87 -11.80
N ASP A 18 -0.50 -8.00 -12.73
CA ASP A 18 -0.47 -9.07 -13.74
C ASP A 18 -0.39 -10.45 -13.13
N GLU A 19 0.56 -10.65 -12.20
CA GLU A 19 0.75 -11.96 -11.56
C GLU A 19 -0.42 -12.31 -10.64
N VAL A 20 -0.96 -11.35 -9.88
CA VAL A 20 -2.17 -11.56 -9.08
C VAL A 20 -3.33 -11.95 -9.99
N TRP A 21 -3.55 -11.23 -11.10
CA TRP A 21 -4.62 -11.56 -12.05
C TRP A 21 -4.46 -12.96 -12.65
N ARG A 22 -3.22 -13.34 -12.99
CA ARG A 22 -2.91 -14.65 -13.61
C ARG A 22 -3.26 -15.81 -12.68
N VAL A 23 -2.96 -15.70 -11.39
CA VAL A 23 -3.14 -16.81 -10.43
C VAL A 23 -4.50 -16.83 -9.76
N LEU A 24 -5.21 -15.70 -9.73
CA LEU A 24 -6.49 -15.58 -9.06
C LEU A 24 -7.58 -16.26 -9.90
N LYS A 25 -8.37 -17.13 -9.26
CA LYS A 25 -9.55 -17.74 -9.90
C LYS A 25 -10.58 -16.65 -10.22
N LYS A 26 -11.42 -16.89 -11.24
CA LYS A 26 -12.55 -16.01 -11.57
C LYS A 26 -13.42 -15.76 -10.33
N GLY A 27 -13.66 -14.49 -10.00
CA GLY A 27 -14.42 -14.07 -8.81
C GLY A 27 -13.62 -14.09 -7.50
N GLY A 28 -12.33 -14.46 -7.53
CA GLY A 28 -11.47 -14.37 -6.37
C GLY A 28 -11.19 -12.91 -5.98
N ARG A 29 -10.86 -12.69 -4.71
CA ARG A 29 -10.51 -11.38 -4.15
C ARG A 29 -9.02 -11.27 -3.86
N PHE A 30 -8.51 -10.06 -3.97
CA PHE A 30 -7.17 -9.67 -3.55
C PHE A 30 -7.28 -8.58 -2.48
N GLY A 31 -6.51 -8.71 -1.39
CA GLY A 31 -6.42 -7.72 -0.32
C GLY A 31 -4.98 -7.35 -0.05
N GLY A 32 -4.73 -6.07 0.24
CA GLY A 32 -3.39 -5.52 0.46
C GLY A 32 -3.35 -4.61 1.67
N TYR A 33 -2.24 -4.65 2.39
CA TYR A 33 -1.84 -3.63 3.36
C TYR A 33 -0.35 -3.37 3.16
N ASP A 34 0.06 -2.13 2.92
CA ASP A 34 1.45 -1.86 2.56
C ASP A 34 1.89 -0.42 2.86
N TRP A 35 3.21 -0.23 2.83
CA TRP A 35 3.84 1.07 3.05
C TRP A 35 3.74 1.90 1.78
N CYS A 36 3.32 3.14 1.93
CA CYS A 36 3.21 4.10 0.85
C CYS A 36 3.72 5.48 1.28
N VAL A 37 4.03 6.31 0.30
CA VAL A 37 4.27 7.74 0.51
C VAL A 37 2.94 8.43 0.68
N LEU A 38 2.83 9.29 1.69
CA LEU A 38 1.65 10.12 1.96
C LEU A 38 1.68 11.39 1.12
N ASP A 39 0.51 11.98 0.85
CA ASP A 39 0.40 13.28 0.18
C ASP A 39 1.11 14.43 0.93
N ALA A 40 1.30 14.28 2.25
CA ALA A 40 2.05 15.23 3.08
C ALA A 40 3.58 15.18 2.88
N TYR A 41 4.10 14.21 2.12
CA TYR A 41 5.52 14.15 1.79
C TYR A 41 5.91 15.29 0.85
N ASP A 42 7.03 15.94 1.15
CA ASP A 42 7.56 17.06 0.37
C ASP A 42 8.97 16.68 -0.09
N ALA A 43 9.17 16.59 -1.41
CA ALA A 43 10.45 16.21 -2.00
C ALA A 43 11.49 17.36 -1.95
N GLU A 44 11.05 18.60 -1.70
CA GLU A 44 11.92 19.77 -1.55
C GLU A 44 12.33 19.99 -0.08
N ASP A 45 11.61 19.40 0.89
CA ASP A 45 12.00 19.40 2.29
C ASP A 45 13.11 18.36 2.55
N ARG A 46 14.31 18.87 2.87
CA ARG A 46 15.48 18.04 3.15
C ARG A 46 15.30 17.07 4.32
N ALA A 47 14.49 17.41 5.32
CA ALA A 47 14.21 16.53 6.44
C ALA A 47 13.33 15.35 6.01
N HIS A 48 12.30 15.61 5.21
CA HIS A 48 11.44 14.57 4.64
C HIS A 48 12.25 13.60 3.77
N VAL A 49 13.10 14.14 2.90
CA VAL A 49 13.99 13.33 2.04
C VAL A 49 14.98 12.49 2.86
N ASP A 50 15.56 13.02 3.94
CA ASP A 50 16.49 12.25 4.78
C ASP A 50 15.78 11.10 5.51
N VAL A 51 14.59 11.35 6.07
CA VAL A 51 13.77 10.30 6.70
C VAL A 51 13.41 9.21 5.70
N MET A 52 12.91 9.58 4.51
CA MET A 52 12.54 8.61 3.47
C MET A 52 13.74 7.76 3.05
N ARG A 53 14.90 8.38 2.79
CA ARG A 53 16.13 7.65 2.43
C ARG A 53 16.56 6.65 3.51
N ARG A 54 16.42 7.03 4.79
CA ARG A 54 16.76 6.13 5.91
C ARG A 54 15.79 4.97 6.00
N ILE A 55 14.50 5.21 5.76
CA ILE A 55 13.46 4.17 5.70
C ILE A 55 13.75 3.20 4.55
N GLU A 56 13.97 3.73 3.34
CA GLU A 56 14.25 2.93 2.14
C GLU A 56 15.51 2.09 2.30
N LYS A 57 16.61 2.70 2.74
CA LYS A 57 17.87 1.97 2.98
C LYS A 57 17.74 0.97 4.12
N GLY A 58 17.07 1.34 5.21
CA GLY A 58 16.94 0.52 6.41
C GLY A 58 16.10 -0.73 6.18
N ASN A 59 15.08 -0.63 5.33
CA ASN A 59 14.15 -1.73 5.03
C ASN A 59 14.41 -2.40 3.67
N GLY A 60 15.42 -1.93 2.91
CA GLY A 60 15.72 -2.49 1.60
C GLY A 60 14.60 -2.25 0.58
N LEU A 61 14.01 -1.06 0.60
CA LEU A 61 12.93 -0.66 -0.31
C LEU A 61 13.51 0.05 -1.54
N PRO A 62 12.93 -0.16 -2.75
CA PRO A 62 13.05 0.83 -3.82
C PRO A 62 12.41 2.16 -3.39
N PRO A 63 12.55 3.24 -4.18
CA PRO A 63 11.83 4.48 -3.92
C PRO A 63 10.35 4.21 -3.66
N VAL A 64 9.88 4.55 -2.47
CA VAL A 64 8.51 4.23 -2.04
C VAL A 64 7.55 5.02 -2.91
N GLN A 65 6.45 4.39 -3.32
CA GLN A 65 5.45 4.99 -4.19
C GLN A 65 4.23 5.44 -3.41
N HIS A 66 3.49 6.41 -3.95
CA HIS A 66 2.19 6.78 -3.42
C HIS A 66 1.21 5.58 -3.49
N GLY A 67 0.29 5.50 -2.53
CA GLY A 67 -0.65 4.37 -2.42
C GLY A 67 -1.49 4.15 -3.69
N SER A 68 -1.80 5.24 -4.40
CA SER A 68 -2.55 5.18 -5.66
C SER A 68 -1.87 4.37 -6.75
N ALA A 69 -0.53 4.21 -6.73
CA ALA A 69 0.21 3.50 -7.77
C ALA A 69 -0.24 2.02 -7.89
N LEU A 70 -0.45 1.34 -6.76
CA LEU A 70 -0.95 -0.04 -6.76
C LEU A 70 -2.42 -0.08 -7.20
N VAL A 71 -3.23 0.86 -6.71
CA VAL A 71 -4.67 0.94 -7.04
C VAL A 71 -4.86 1.14 -8.54
N ASP A 72 -4.10 2.04 -9.15
CA ASP A 72 -4.16 2.33 -10.58
C ASP A 72 -3.65 1.15 -11.41
N ALA A 73 -2.59 0.46 -10.96
CA ALA A 73 -2.12 -0.76 -11.62
C ALA A 73 -3.17 -1.89 -11.59
N LEU A 74 -3.85 -2.09 -10.45
CA LEU A 74 -4.93 -3.07 -10.32
C LEU A 74 -6.12 -2.71 -11.23
N ARG A 75 -6.55 -1.44 -11.24
CA ARG A 75 -7.62 -0.96 -12.13
C ARG A 75 -7.25 -1.16 -13.60
N ALA A 76 -6.05 -0.74 -13.99
CA ALA A 76 -5.55 -0.90 -15.36
C ALA A 76 -5.54 -2.36 -15.82
N ARG A 77 -5.29 -3.30 -14.89
CA ARG A 77 -5.30 -4.73 -15.19
C ARG A 77 -6.70 -5.33 -15.35
N GLY A 78 -7.73 -4.67 -14.82
CA GLY A 78 -9.14 -5.08 -14.90
C GLY A 78 -9.75 -5.48 -13.56
N PHE A 79 -9.09 -5.22 -12.43
CA PHE A 79 -9.71 -5.42 -11.11
C PHE A 79 -10.79 -4.37 -10.86
N GLN A 80 -11.90 -4.80 -10.26
CA GLN A 80 -12.83 -3.90 -9.58
C GLN A 80 -12.30 -3.64 -8.18
N VAL A 81 -11.85 -2.41 -7.92
CA VAL A 81 -11.42 -1.99 -6.57
C VAL A 81 -12.67 -1.75 -5.73
N GLU A 82 -12.90 -2.59 -4.73
CA GLU A 82 -14.04 -2.46 -3.80
C GLU A 82 -13.79 -1.34 -2.77
N ASP A 83 -12.58 -1.27 -2.23
CA ASP A 83 -12.18 -0.28 -1.23
C ASP A 83 -10.66 -0.04 -1.26
N TRP A 84 -10.24 1.18 -0.89
CA TRP A 84 -8.85 1.55 -0.60
C TRP A 84 -8.84 2.86 0.20
N PHE A 85 -7.98 2.95 1.21
CA PHE A 85 -7.86 4.13 2.05
C PHE A 85 -6.45 4.22 2.65
N ASP A 86 -6.08 5.42 3.09
CA ASP A 86 -4.86 5.66 3.87
C ASP A 86 -5.15 5.40 5.35
N TYR A 87 -4.41 4.50 5.97
CA TYR A 87 -4.59 4.17 7.39
C TYR A 87 -4.03 5.25 8.33
N MET A 88 -3.21 6.17 7.80
CA MET A 88 -2.64 7.29 8.55
C MET A 88 -3.48 8.57 8.46
N ASP A 89 -4.55 8.56 7.67
CA ASP A 89 -5.51 9.67 7.65
C ASP A 89 -6.29 9.70 8.99
N GLU A 90 -6.50 10.90 9.54
CA GLU A 90 -7.02 11.11 10.91
C GLU A 90 -8.44 10.54 11.10
N ASP A 91 -9.16 10.31 10.00
CA ASP A 91 -10.50 9.73 9.98
C ASP A 91 -10.53 8.18 10.03
N GLY A 92 -9.37 7.52 9.86
CA GLY A 92 -9.28 6.06 9.67
C GLY A 92 -8.71 5.26 10.86
N ALA A 93 -8.15 5.92 11.87
CA ALA A 93 -7.56 5.25 13.01
C ALA A 93 -8.65 4.85 14.02
N ASP A 94 -9.11 3.60 13.96
CA ASP A 94 -9.81 3.00 15.09
C ASP A 94 -8.95 3.16 16.34
N ALA A 95 -9.59 3.55 17.44
CA ALA A 95 -8.87 3.74 18.69
C ALA A 95 -8.06 2.48 19.01
N TRP A 96 -6.78 2.62 19.40
CA TRP A 96 -5.86 1.48 19.59
C TRP A 96 -6.41 0.39 20.53
N TRP A 97 -7.36 0.75 21.40
CA TRP A 97 -8.01 -0.17 22.34
C TRP A 97 -9.20 -0.95 21.76
N GLN A 98 -9.77 -0.54 20.62
CA GLN A 98 -10.96 -1.16 20.03
C GLN A 98 -10.81 -2.67 19.81
N PRO A 99 -9.69 -3.21 19.29
CA PRO A 99 -9.53 -4.65 19.10
C PRO A 99 -9.61 -5.46 20.41
N PHE A 100 -9.37 -4.83 21.56
CA PHE A 100 -9.46 -5.48 22.88
C PHE A 100 -10.88 -5.47 23.47
N MET A 101 -11.82 -4.74 22.87
CA MET A 101 -13.19 -4.65 23.38
C MET A 101 -14.05 -5.87 23.01
N GLY A 102 -13.52 -6.81 22.21
CA GLY A 102 -14.26 -7.98 21.73
C GLY A 102 -15.36 -7.55 20.78
N GLY A 103 -15.06 -7.53 19.48
CA GLY A 103 -16.01 -7.08 18.45
C GLY A 103 -17.37 -7.76 18.57
N GLU A 104 -18.45 -7.00 18.32
CA GLU A 104 -19.82 -7.49 18.20
C GLU A 104 -19.99 -8.43 17.00
#